data_AF-A0A7J3GVZ8-F1
#
_entry.id   AF-A0A7J3GVZ8-F1
#
_cell.length_a   1.000
_cell.length_b   1.000
_cell.length_c   1.000
_cell.angle_alpha   90.00
_cell.angle_beta   90.00
_cell.angle_gamma   90.00
#
_symmetry.space_group_name_H-M   'P 1'
#
loop_
_entity.id
_entity.type
_entity.pdbx_description
1 polymer ?
#
loop_
_entity_poly.entity_id
_entity_poly.type
_entity_poly.pdbx_seq_one_letter_code
_entity_poly.pdbx_strand_id
1 'polypeptide(L)' 'MGIREFARSVVVLFRVSRKPTWEEYSVLGRIVLIGIAVLGLISMIVRFVFLAVLG' A
#
# COMPACT_ATOMS: atom_id res chain seq x y z
N MET A 1 15.01 -29.48 -9.25
CA MET A 1 14.83 -28.02 -9.11
C MET A 1 14.64 -27.39 -10.49
N GLY A 2 13.68 -27.90 -11.26
CA GLY A 2 13.35 -27.33 -12.58
C GLY A 2 12.38 -26.17 -12.46
N ILE A 3 12.37 -25.27 -13.44
CA ILE A 3 11.42 -24.14 -13.57
C ILE A 3 9.96 -24.63 -13.45
N ARG A 4 9.67 -25.85 -13.93
CA ARG A 4 8.34 -26.47 -13.86
C ARG A 4 7.92 -26.85 -12.43
N GLU A 5 8.86 -27.29 -11.60
CA GLU A 5 8.61 -27.59 -10.18
C GLU A 5 8.44 -26.29 -9.39
N PHE A 6 9.26 -25.28 -9.69
CA PHE A 6 9.13 -23.95 -9.09
C PHE A 6 7.76 -23.31 -9.40
N ALA A 7 7.32 -23.35 -10.65
CA ALA A 7 5.99 -22.86 -11.03
C ALA A 7 4.86 -23.58 -10.29
N ARG A 8 4.97 -24.91 -10.12
CA ARG A 8 4.01 -25.69 -9.32
C ARG A 8 3.99 -25.23 -7.86
N SER A 9 5.15 -24.99 -7.25
CA SER A 9 5.25 -24.50 -5.88
C SER A 9 4.65 -23.10 -5.70
N VAL A 10 4.87 -22.20 -6.66
CA VAL A 10 4.26 -20.85 -6.65
C VAL A 10 2.73 -20.95 -6.69
N VAL A 11 2.18 -21.78 -7.58
CA VAL A 11 0.71 -21.97 -7.68
C VAL A 11 0.12 -22.51 -6.38
N VAL A 12 0.80 -23.45 -5.71
CA VAL A 12 0.38 -23.96 -4.39
C VAL A 12 0.38 -22.82 -3.36
N LEU A 13 1.40 -21.98 -3.35
CA LEU A 13 1.48 -20.83 -2.44
C LEU A 13 0.31 -19.86 -2.63
N PHE A 14 0.01 -19.52 -3.89
CA PHE A 14 -1.12 -18.66 -4.24
C PHE A 14 -2.46 -19.27 -3.85
N ARG A 15 -2.61 -20.60 -3.99
CA ARG A 15 -3.83 -21.33 -3.62
C ARG A 15 -4.05 -21.40 -2.11
N VAL A 16 -2.98 -21.54 -1.33
CA VAL A 16 -3.05 -21.63 0.14
C VAL A 16 -3.15 -20.25 0.79
N SER A 17 -2.68 -19.20 0.12
CA SER A 17 -2.77 -17.83 0.65
C SER A 17 -4.24 -17.42 0.88
N ARG A 18 -4.56 -16.93 2.09
CA ARG A 18 -5.85 -16.33 2.39
C ARG A 18 -5.98 -15.03 1.60
N LYS A 19 -6.85 -15.03 0.58
CA LYS A 19 -7.19 -13.80 -0.13
C LYS A 19 -8.06 -12.94 0.79
N PRO A 20 -7.76 -11.63 0.92
CA PRO A 20 -8.55 -10.76 1.75
C PRO A 20 -9.98 -10.70 1.23
N THR A 21 -10.93 -10.53 2.15
CA THR A 21 -12.33 -10.29 1.81
C THR A 21 -12.54 -8.84 1.38
N TRP A 22 -13.63 -8.55 0.67
CA TRP A 22 -13.98 -7.19 0.26
C TRP A 22 -14.09 -6.22 1.45
N GLU A 23 -14.54 -6.72 2.60
CA GLU A 23 -14.60 -5.96 3.84
C GLU A 23 -13.19 -5.60 4.34
N GLU A 24 -12.28 -6.57 4.43
CA GLU A 24 -10.88 -6.34 4.80
C GLU A 24 -10.17 -5.38 3.83
N TYR A 25 -10.42 -5.51 2.53
CA TYR A 25 -9.91 -4.58 1.52
C TYR A 25 -10.41 -3.15 1.75
N SER A 26 -11.69 -2.98 2.07
CA SER A 26 -12.26 -1.66 2.33
C SER A 26 -11.66 -1.00 3.57
N VAL A 27 -11.39 -1.79 4.62
CA VAL A 27 -10.77 -1.33 5.86
C VAL A 27 -9.31 -0.96 5.62
N LEU A 28 -8.53 -1.83 4.97
CA LEU A 28 -7.15 -1.56 4.59
C LEU A 28 -7.04 -0.31 3.72
N GLY A 29 -7.91 -0.19 2.71
CA GLY A 29 -7.96 0.98 1.83
C GLY A 29 -8.20 2.27 2.61
N ARG A 30 -9.14 2.29 3.56
CA ARG A 30 -9.39 3.45 4.43
C ARG A 30 -8.18 3.82 5.28
N ILE A 31 -7.53 2.84 5.89
CA ILE A 31 -6.33 3.07 6.72
C ILE A 31 -5.20 3.68 5.88
N VAL A 32 -4.95 3.11 4.70
CA VAL A 32 -3.92 3.61 3.78
C VAL A 32 -4.24 5.03 3.30
N LEU A 33 -5.50 5.30 2.93
CA LEU A 33 -5.93 6.64 2.51
C LEU A 33 -5.76 7.68 3.61
N ILE A 34 -6.09 7.34 4.86
CA ILE A 34 -5.88 8.22 6.01
C ILE A 34 -4.38 8.51 6.18
N GLY A 35 -3.52 7.49 6.10
CA GLY A 35 -2.08 7.67 6.19
C GLY A 35 -1.53 8.60 5.10
N ILE A 36 -1.92 8.38 3.84
CA ILE A 36 -1.50 9.22 2.71
C ILE A 36 -2.02 10.65 2.88
N ALA A 37 -3.26 10.84 3.32
CA ALA A 37 -3.83 12.16 3.54
C ALA A 37 -3.05 12.94 4.61
N VAL A 38 -2.69 12.29 5.72
CA VAL A 38 -1.89 12.90 6.79
C VAL A 38 -0.51 13.30 6.27
N LEU A 39 0.21 12.39 5.60
CA LEU A 39 1.53 12.67 5.04
C LEU A 39 1.48 13.80 4.00
N GLY A 40 0.46 13.80 3.15
CA GLY A 40 0.23 14.83 2.16
C GLY A 40 -0.03 16.19 2.80
N LEU A 41 -0.86 16.24 3.84
CA LEU A 41 -1.16 17.48 4.56
C LEU A 41 0.07 18.06 5.26
N ILE A 42 0.87 17.23 5.92
CA ILE A 42 2.13 17.65 6.54
C ILE A 42 3.08 18.21 5.48
N SER A 43 3.27 17.48 4.39
CA SER A 43 4.14 17.90 3.27
C SER A 43 3.67 19.21 2.65
N MET A 44 2.35 19.38 2.51
CA MET A 44 1.73 20.60 1.99
C MET A 44 2.01 21.78 2.92
N ILE A 45 1.79 21.62 4.24
CA ILE A 45 2.09 22.67 5.23
C ILE A 45 3.55 23.09 5.14
N VAL A 46 4.47 22.12 5.16
CA VAL A 46 5.92 22.40 5.04
C VAL A 46 6.20 23.17 3.75
N ARG A 47 5.65 22.73 2.61
CA ARG A 47 5.86 23.40 1.33
C ARG A 47 5.34 24.83 1.33
N PHE A 48 4.16 25.09 1.91
CA PHE A 48 3.61 26.44 2.02
C PHE A 48 4.47 27.34 2.91
N VAL A 49 4.95 26.82 4.04
CA VAL A 49 5.85 27.57 4.92
C VAL A 49 7.15 27.91 4.20
N PHE A 50 7.74 26.95 3.47
CA PHE A 50 8.95 27.19 2.68
C PHE A 50 8.72 28.25 1.59
N LEU A 51 7.63 28.17 0.83
CA LEU A 51 7.30 29.17 -0.19
C LEU A 51 7.05 30.56 0.43
N ALA A 52 6.36 30.63 1.57
CA ALA A 52 6.09 31.90 2.24
C ALA A 52 7.35 32.56 2.81
N VAL A 53 8.34 31.76 3.23
CA VAL A 53 9.59 32.27 3.81
C VAL A 53 10.66 32.55 2.76
N LEU A 54 10.75 31.72 1.71
CA LEU A 54 11.80 31.84 0.69
C LEU A 54 11.38 32.65 -0.54
N GLY A 55 10.07 32.78 -0.83
CA GLY A 55 9.56 33.48 -2.02
C GLY A 55 9.74 32.68 -3.29
#